data_AF-A0A8E2W8D3-F1
#
_entry.id   AF-A0A8E2W8D3-F1
#
_cell.length_a   1.000
_cell.length_b   1.000
_cell.length_c   1.000
_cell.angle_alpha   90.00
_cell.angle_beta   90.00
_cell.angle_gamma   90.00
#
_symmetry.space_group_name_H-M   'P 1'
#
loop_
_entity.id
_entity.type
_entity.pdbx_description
1 polymer ?
#
loop_
_entity_poly.entity_id
_entity_poly.type
_entity_poly.pdbx_seq_one_letter_code
_entity_poly.pdbx_strand_id
1 'polypeptide(L)'
;CRRADGTSVAAWMVEHGQALDWPRYSHGAYAEQHAKAEAAKVGLWAGTFQAPWEWRAGHADGAKPAASKPLGIISRRLFTQSGYSCEPRRTCKQIGSCEEANWYLQNCSWGGKLDRDKDGIPCESLC
;
A
#
# COMPACT_ATOMS: atom_id res chain seq x y z
N CYS A 1 -17.51 9.39 20.23
CA CYS A 1 -17.67 10.86 20.17
C CYS A 1 -19.05 11.21 19.59
N ARG A 2 -19.72 12.22 20.15
CA ARG A 2 -21.03 12.71 19.67
C ARG A 2 -20.96 14.21 19.43
N ARG A 3 -21.75 14.72 18.49
CA ARG A 3 -21.96 16.16 18.27
C ARG A 3 -22.80 16.75 19.41
N ALA A 4 -22.91 18.08 19.47
CA ALA A 4 -23.72 18.77 20.47
C ALA A 4 -25.22 18.38 20.40
N ASP A 5 -25.70 17.95 19.24
CA ASP A 5 -27.06 17.44 18.99
C ASP A 5 -27.27 15.96 19.38
N GLY A 6 -26.24 15.28 19.90
CA GLY A 6 -26.29 13.87 20.29
C GLY A 6 -26.02 12.88 19.16
N THR A 7 -25.89 13.32 17.90
CA THR A 7 -25.61 12.46 16.75
C THR A 7 -24.19 11.89 16.84
N SER A 8 -24.04 10.61 16.46
CA SER A 8 -22.72 9.99 16.31
C SER A 8 -21.93 10.68 15.20
N VAL A 9 -20.75 11.19 15.54
CA VAL A 9 -19.86 11.86 14.57
C VAL A 9 -19.48 10.91 13.43
N ALA A 10 -19.14 9.66 13.77
CA ALA A 10 -18.74 8.65 12.80
C ALA A 10 -19.88 8.29 11.84
N ALA A 11 -21.09 8.08 12.36
CA ALA A 11 -22.25 7.79 11.52
C ALA A 11 -22.54 8.94 10.56
N TRP A 12 -22.49 10.18 11.06
CA TRP A 12 -22.70 11.37 10.24
C TRP A 12 -21.66 11.50 9.13
N MET A 13 -20.38 11.26 9.43
CA MET A 13 -19.31 11.32 8.41
C MET A 13 -19.50 10.27 7.31
N VAL A 14 -19.88 9.04 7.66
CA VAL A 14 -20.13 7.97 6.69
C VAL A 14 -21.34 8.30 5.82
N GLU A 15 -22.44 8.75 6.42
CA GLU A 15 -23.70 9.07 5.71
C GLU A 15 -23.55 10.23 4.72
N HIS A 16 -22.61 11.16 4.98
CA HIS A 16 -22.32 12.29 4.10
C HIS A 16 -21.14 12.02 3.14
N GLY A 17 -20.69 10.76 3.03
CA GLY A 17 -19.64 10.35 2.09
C GLY A 17 -18.25 10.89 2.40
N GLN A 18 -17.98 11.28 3.65
CA GLN A 18 -16.68 11.79 4.11
C GLN A 18 -15.78 10.68 4.67
N ALA A 19 -16.37 9.52 4.98
CA ALA A 19 -15.68 8.35 5.50
C ALA A 19 -16.30 7.07 4.93
N LEU A 20 -15.54 5.98 4.97
CA LEU A 20 -15.97 4.64 4.55
C LEU A 20 -16.17 3.76 5.78
N ASP A 21 -17.22 2.94 5.75
CA ASP A 21 -17.38 1.87 6.72
C ASP A 21 -16.39 0.74 6.42
N TRP A 22 -15.31 0.62 7.19
CA TRP A 22 -14.28 -0.41 6.97
C TRP A 22 -14.60 -1.68 7.76
N PRO A 23 -15.07 -2.77 7.13
CA PRO A 23 -15.65 -3.92 7.85
C PRO A 23 -14.69 -4.62 8.81
N ARG A 24 -13.37 -4.50 8.58
CA ARG A 24 -12.33 -5.08 9.45
C ARG A 24 -12.35 -4.53 10.87
N TYR A 25 -12.68 -3.24 11.04
CA TYR A 25 -12.62 -2.56 12.34
C TYR A 25 -13.99 -2.13 12.85
N SER A 26 -14.88 -1.72 11.95
CA SER A 26 -16.23 -1.29 12.33
C SER A 26 -17.21 -2.45 12.48
N HIS A 27 -16.88 -3.63 11.94
CA HIS A 27 -17.76 -4.79 11.89
C HIS A 27 -19.14 -4.49 11.23
N GLY A 28 -19.18 -3.54 10.29
CA GLY A 28 -20.42 -3.18 9.60
C GLY A 28 -21.32 -2.20 10.38
N ALA A 29 -20.84 -1.61 11.47
CA ALA A 29 -21.62 -0.71 12.30
C ALA A 29 -22.17 0.53 11.56
N TYR A 30 -21.62 0.87 10.39
CA TYR A 30 -22.06 2.00 9.57
C TYR A 30 -22.50 1.60 8.15
N ALA A 31 -22.87 0.34 7.94
CA ALA A 31 -23.19 -0.20 6.62
C ALA A 31 -24.40 0.52 5.98
N GLU A 32 -25.42 0.85 6.77
CA GLU A 32 -26.59 1.57 6.28
C GLU A 32 -26.24 2.99 5.81
N GLN A 33 -25.44 3.73 6.59
CA GLN A 33 -24.98 5.07 6.25
C GLN A 33 -24.11 5.06 5.00
N HIS A 34 -23.26 4.04 4.87
CA HIS A 34 -22.39 3.84 3.71
C HIS A 34 -23.24 3.63 2.44
N ALA A 35 -24.23 2.73 2.50
CA ALA A 35 -25.13 2.47 1.39
C ALA A 35 -25.94 3.71 0.98
N LYS A 36 -26.38 4.53 1.94
CA LYS A 36 -27.04 5.80 1.67
C LYS A 36 -26.12 6.78 0.95
N ALA A 37 -24.88 6.93 1.41
CA ALA A 37 -23.92 7.84 0.80
C ALA A 37 -23.55 7.44 -0.63
N GLU A 38 -23.38 6.14 -0.87
CA GLU A 38 -23.12 5.57 -2.19
C GLU A 38 -24.31 5.81 -3.14
N ALA A 39 -25.53 5.48 -2.71
CA ALA A 39 -26.74 5.68 -3.50
C ALA A 39 -26.99 7.17 -3.83
N ALA A 40 -26.69 8.06 -2.88
CA ALA A 40 -26.83 9.51 -3.04
C ALA A 40 -25.66 10.14 -3.84
N LYS A 41 -24.57 9.40 -4.09
CA LYS A 41 -23.36 9.88 -4.76
C LYS A 41 -22.78 11.15 -4.12
N VAL A 42 -22.75 11.19 -2.79
CA VAL A 42 -22.26 12.34 -2.02
C VAL A 42 -20.81 12.15 -1.57
N GLY A 43 -20.08 13.26 -1.42
CA GLY A 43 -18.69 13.24 -0.95
C GLY A 43 -17.78 12.43 -1.89
N LEU A 44 -17.07 11.45 -1.34
CA LEU A 44 -16.20 10.53 -2.10
C LEU A 44 -16.96 9.80 -3.22
N TRP A 45 -18.27 9.55 -3.05
CA TRP A 45 -19.12 8.82 -4.00
C TRP A 45 -19.58 9.62 -5.22
N ALA A 46 -19.27 10.92 -5.28
CA ALA A 46 -19.54 11.73 -6.47
C ALA A 46 -18.68 11.30 -7.68
N GLY A 47 -17.55 10.66 -7.42
CA GLY A 47 -16.66 10.09 -8.42
C GLY A 47 -16.45 8.59 -8.24
N THR A 48 -15.46 8.06 -8.95
CA THR A 48 -14.99 6.69 -8.76
C THR A 48 -13.70 6.70 -7.96
N PHE A 49 -13.54 5.74 -7.06
CA PHE A 49 -12.32 5.56 -6.29
C PHE A 49 -12.12 4.09 -5.95
N GLN A 50 -10.88 3.72 -5.64
CA GLN A 50 -10.58 2.41 -5.06
C GLN A 50 -10.59 2.53 -3.54
N ALA A 51 -11.24 1.60 -2.85
CA ALA A 51 -11.28 1.63 -1.40
C ALA A 51 -9.86 1.48 -0.81
N PRO A 52 -9.48 2.27 0.22
CA PRO A 52 -8.12 2.27 0.74
C PRO A 52 -7.62 0.90 1.21
N TRP A 53 -8.51 0.02 1.69
CA TRP A 53 -8.13 -1.33 2.10
C TRP A 53 -7.82 -2.25 0.93
N GLU A 54 -8.51 -2.11 -0.20
CA GLU A 54 -8.21 -2.85 -1.43
C GLU A 54 -6.85 -2.43 -1.98
N TRP A 55 -6.59 -1.12 -2.01
CA TRP A 55 -5.28 -0.59 -2.40
C TRP A 55 -4.17 -1.14 -1.51
N ARG A 56 -4.36 -1.08 -0.17
CA ARG A 56 -3.37 -1.63 0.78
C ARG A 56 -3.16 -3.13 0.62
N ALA A 57 -4.20 -3.90 0.30
CA ALA A 57 -4.07 -5.34 0.06
C ALA A 57 -3.24 -5.64 -1.19
N GLY A 58 -3.44 -4.87 -2.27
CA GLY A 58 -2.68 -5.00 -3.53
C GLY A 58 -1.26 -4.43 -3.47
N HIS A 59 -0.98 -3.54 -2.53
CA HIS A 59 0.32 -2.86 -2.37
C HIS A 59 1.00 -3.23 -1.04
N ALA A 60 0.58 -4.31 -0.39
CA ALA A 60 1.30 -4.85 0.74
C ALA A 60 2.67 -5.34 0.30
N ASP A 61 3.66 -5.27 1.20
CA ASP A 61 4.98 -5.84 0.97
C ASP A 61 4.87 -7.32 0.58
N GLY A 62 5.20 -7.65 -0.67
CA GLY A 62 5.11 -9.02 -1.19
C GLY A 62 3.76 -9.40 -1.80
N ALA A 63 2.79 -8.47 -1.90
CA ALA A 63 1.63 -8.66 -2.77
C ALA A 63 2.12 -8.75 -4.22
N LYS A 64 1.92 -9.91 -4.86
CA LYS A 64 2.09 -10.02 -6.31
C LYS A 64 1.10 -9.04 -6.95
N PRO A 65 1.55 -8.14 -7.84
CA PRO A 65 0.63 -7.21 -8.49
C PRO A 65 -0.47 -8.03 -9.17
N ALA A 66 -1.73 -7.76 -8.81
CA ALA A 66 -2.87 -8.33 -9.50
C ALA A 66 -2.81 -7.81 -10.93
N ALA A 67 -2.38 -8.70 -11.85
CA ALA A 67 -2.17 -8.49 -13.28
C ALA A 67 -2.62 -7.11 -13.78
N SER A 68 -1.77 -6.11 -13.60
CA SER A 68 -1.93 -4.81 -14.23
C SER A 68 -1.93 -5.07 -15.74
N LYS A 69 -3.05 -4.77 -16.41
CA LYS A 69 -3.13 -4.79 -17.87
C LYS A 69 -1.88 -4.10 -18.41
N PRO A 70 -1.10 -4.73 -19.31
CA PRO A 70 0.17 -4.18 -19.74
C PRO A 70 -0.11 -2.87 -20.47
N LEU A 71 0.23 -1.75 -19.86
CA LEU A 71 0.45 -0.51 -20.59
C LEU A 71 1.71 -0.76 -21.42
N GLY A 72 1.52 -0.95 -22.72
CA GLY A 72 2.59 -1.28 -23.66
C GLY A 72 3.71 -0.25 -23.60
N ILE A 73 4.79 -0.59 -22.90
CA ILE A 73 6.03 0.17 -22.91
C ILE A 73 7.16 -0.79 -23.28
N ILE A 74 7.92 -0.35 -24.28
CA ILE A 74 8.93 -1.04 -25.07
C ILE A 74 9.95 -1.81 -24.22
N SER A 75 10.24 -3.04 -24.67
CA SER A 75 11.37 -3.93 -24.39
C SER A 75 12.32 -3.60 -23.24
N ARG A 76 12.17 -4.35 -22.14
CA ARG A 76 13.19 -4.54 -21.08
C ARG A 76 14.31 -5.48 -21.56
N ARG A 77 15.06 -5.06 -22.57
CA ARG A 77 16.41 -5.57 -22.81
C ARG A 77 17.28 -4.40 -23.19
N LEU A 78 18.07 -3.96 -22.22
CA LEU A 78 19.45 -3.51 -22.32
C LEU A 78 19.73 -2.71 -21.04
N PHE A 79 20.51 -3.30 -20.13
CA PHE A 79 21.63 -2.68 -19.43
C PHE A 79 22.16 -3.69 -18.40
N THR A 80 23.17 -4.45 -18.83
CA THR A 80 24.00 -5.32 -17.99
C THR A 80 25.19 -4.51 -17.50
N GLN A 81 25.32 -4.28 -16.19
CA GLN A 81 26.63 -4.20 -15.49
C GLN A 81 26.57 -4.61 -14.00
N SER A 82 25.40 -4.91 -13.45
CA SER A 82 25.28 -5.69 -12.22
C SER A 82 23.92 -6.40 -12.29
N GLY A 83 23.89 -7.73 -12.27
CA GLY A 83 22.68 -8.54 -12.47
C GLY A 83 21.60 -8.40 -11.41
N TYR A 84 21.63 -7.33 -10.61
CA TYR A 84 20.68 -7.05 -9.54
C TYR A 84 19.46 -6.33 -10.11
N SER A 85 18.29 -6.81 -9.70
CA SER A 85 16.98 -6.27 -10.06
C SER A 85 16.19 -6.08 -8.77
N CYS A 86 15.45 -4.97 -8.66
CA CYS A 86 14.55 -4.70 -7.53
C CYS A 86 13.38 -5.71 -7.45
N GLU A 87 13.23 -6.55 -8.46
CA GLU A 87 12.25 -7.62 -8.53
C GLU A 87 12.96 -8.97 -8.78
N PRO A 88 12.65 -10.02 -8.01
CA PRO A 88 11.76 -10.05 -6.84
C PRO A 88 12.39 -9.38 -5.61
N ARG A 89 11.56 -8.85 -4.71
CA ARG A 89 12.04 -8.30 -3.44
C ARG A 89 12.79 -9.36 -2.63
N ARG A 90 13.99 -9.00 -2.18
CA ARG A 90 14.86 -9.86 -1.38
C ARG A 90 14.79 -9.45 0.10
N THR A 91 15.10 -10.41 0.96
CA THR A 91 15.36 -10.20 2.38
C THR A 91 16.82 -10.57 2.65
N CYS A 92 17.39 -10.14 3.79
CA CYS A 92 18.79 -10.43 4.13
C CYS A 92 19.14 -11.92 4.09
N LYS A 93 18.18 -12.84 4.28
CA LYS A 93 18.40 -14.29 4.16
C LYS A 93 18.61 -14.79 2.71
N GLN A 94 18.23 -13.98 1.73
CA GLN A 94 18.23 -14.33 0.30
C GLN A 94 19.31 -13.58 -0.49
N ILE A 95 20.04 -12.69 0.18
CA ILE A 95 21.11 -11.86 -0.38
C ILE A 95 22.44 -12.55 -0.08
N GLY A 96 23.30 -12.67 -1.08
CA GLY A 96 24.54 -13.43 -0.97
C GLY A 96 25.75 -12.59 -0.56
N SER A 97 25.67 -11.26 -0.69
CA SER A 97 26.81 -10.38 -0.44
C SER A 97 26.40 -8.99 0.06
N CYS A 98 27.31 -8.36 0.80
CA CYS A 98 27.14 -7.01 1.30
C CYS A 98 26.99 -5.96 0.16
N GLU A 99 27.72 -6.13 -0.94
CA GLU A 99 27.60 -5.26 -2.13
C GLU A 99 26.21 -5.35 -2.78
N GLU A 100 25.62 -6.54 -2.84
CA GLU A 100 24.26 -6.76 -3.35
C GLU A 100 23.23 -6.09 -2.43
N ALA A 101 23.39 -6.22 -1.11
CA ALA A 101 22.56 -5.56 -0.11
C ALA A 101 22.60 -4.02 -0.24
N ASN A 102 23.81 -3.46 -0.40
CA ASN A 102 24.04 -2.02 -0.60
C ASN A 102 23.40 -1.52 -1.89
N TRP A 103 23.51 -2.28 -2.98
CA TRP A 103 22.87 -1.93 -4.23
C TRP A 103 21.35 -1.84 -4.06
N TYR A 104 20.73 -2.80 -3.36
CA TYR A 104 19.29 -2.76 -3.07
C TYR A 104 18.88 -1.60 -2.18
N LEU A 105 19.67 -1.25 -1.17
CA LEU A 105 19.41 -0.11 -0.29
C LEU A 105 19.33 1.21 -1.07
N GLN A 106 20.23 1.40 -2.04
CA GLN A 106 20.33 2.64 -2.82
C GLN A 106 19.39 2.71 -4.02
N ASN A 107 19.09 1.56 -4.65
CA ASN A 107 18.41 1.53 -5.96
C ASN A 107 16.95 1.07 -5.89
N CYS A 108 16.48 0.52 -4.76
CA CYS A 108 15.14 -0.04 -4.65
C CYS A 108 14.29 0.63 -3.57
N SER A 109 13.02 0.87 -3.88
CA SER A 109 12.05 1.51 -2.96
C SER A 109 11.80 0.73 -1.66
N TRP A 110 12.08 -0.58 -1.66
CA TRP A 110 12.00 -1.45 -0.49
C TRP A 110 13.34 -1.64 0.24
N GLY A 111 14.44 -1.12 -0.31
CA GLY A 111 15.80 -1.32 0.19
C GLY A 111 16.02 -0.83 1.62
N GLY A 112 15.34 0.25 2.02
CA GLY A 112 15.38 0.77 3.40
C GLY A 112 14.81 -0.18 4.46
N LYS A 113 14.23 -1.32 4.09
CA LYS A 113 13.83 -2.39 5.03
C LYS A 113 14.93 -3.41 5.31
N LEU A 114 16.03 -3.36 4.56
CA LEU A 114 17.23 -4.18 4.80
C LEU A 114 18.12 -3.58 5.89
N ASP A 115 18.04 -2.26 6.08
CA ASP A 115 18.71 -1.49 7.10
C ASP A 115 17.74 -1.29 8.29
N ARG A 116 17.96 -2.05 9.37
CA ARG A 116 17.00 -2.18 10.49
C ARG A 116 17.11 -1.00 11.45
N ASP A 117 18.32 -0.54 11.72
CA ASP A 117 18.67 0.52 12.66
C ASP A 117 18.92 1.88 11.98
N LYS A 118 18.86 1.92 10.65
CA LYS A 118 18.89 3.12 9.78
C LYS A 118 20.24 3.83 9.79
N ASP A 119 21.31 3.07 9.95
CA ASP A 119 22.68 3.57 9.97
C ASP A 119 23.31 3.62 8.56
N GLY A 120 22.58 3.16 7.54
CA GLY A 120 23.03 3.08 6.16
C GLY A 120 23.69 1.75 5.79
N ILE A 121 23.75 0.77 6.71
CA ILE A 121 24.32 -0.57 6.49
C ILE A 121 23.18 -1.59 6.35
N PRO A 122 22.91 -2.09 5.14
CA PRO A 122 21.86 -3.08 4.95
C PRO A 122 22.38 -4.46 5.32
N CYS A 123 21.54 -5.25 5.99
CA CYS A 123 21.87 -6.61 6.38
C CYS A 123 23.19 -6.71 7.16
N GLU A 124 23.23 -6.15 8.38
CA GLU A 124 24.25 -6.33 9.45
C GLU A 124 24.72 -7.79 9.68
N SER A 125 23.92 -8.71 9.15
CA SER A 125 24.16 -10.11 8.85
C SER A 125 25.42 -10.48 8.06
N LEU A 126 25.66 -9.66 7.05
CA LEU A 126 26.37 -9.91 5.80
C LEU A 126 27.38 -8.80 5.52
N CYS A 127 27.04 -7.58 5.95
CA CYS A 127 27.91 -6.43 6.19
C CYS A 127 28.11 -6.33 7.71
#